data_AF-A0A8T5U8V2-F1
#
_entry.id   AF-A0A8T5U8V2-F1
#
_cell.length_a   1.000
_cell.length_b   1.000
_cell.length_c   1.000
_cell.angle_alpha   90.00
_cell.angle_beta   90.00
_cell.angle_gamma   90.00
#
_symmetry.space_group_name_H-M   'P 1'
#
loop_
_entity.id
_entity.type
_entity.pdbx_description
1 polymer ?
#
loop_
_entity_poly.entity_id
_entity_poly.type
_entity_poly.pdbx_seq_one_letter_code
_entity_poly.pdbx_strand_id
1 'polypeptide(L)'
;MEHKSLSIEEDENLLIRILDNVDMRYIILYMYIIRNDLLKDLSDSELIKSYERVLILDEIFKNNVIEFWDEEFIEIIIDLCIFKNIRSLREFNTLEGDFILKLGEETITIENDTISIPDDVLFLIIKKKFKFLTRRNFNLALTRLKSVSCEKSSIIHPFIYEIGDHDYTLSNDLFYILDQFGNIYQAVKIEITIEGFYQRFEELLEKVNKFIEIFDPVLNSKPGMKKIDEALEQEKEVISFLKDSKIQLSDKFNLDNIEKSDDTYKKWYKELTILLSSRYELNKIQDQLNELRSLYSGKKKKNNYLKFIEKISFNEDGIVNTIQDTLIKLRKEIVEINNQISDFTKKELKLLNLDYERIIIESKDE
;
A
#
# COMPACT_ATOMS: atom_id res chain seq x y z
N MET A 1 -37.56 17.36 12.77
CA MET A 1 -37.86 15.93 13.00
C MET A 1 -36.89 15.43 14.06
N GLU A 2 -37.30 14.51 14.92
CA GLU A 2 -36.34 13.80 15.78
C GLU A 2 -35.49 12.91 14.88
N HIS A 3 -34.21 13.25 14.73
CA HIS A 3 -33.22 12.43 14.04
C HIS A 3 -33.15 11.07 14.75
N LYS A 4 -33.57 9.99 14.08
CA LYS A 4 -33.74 8.65 14.67
C LYS A 4 -32.91 7.55 14.02
N SER A 5 -32.52 7.74 12.77
CA SER A 5 -31.78 6.79 11.94
C SER A 5 -30.57 7.49 11.34
N LEU A 6 -29.53 6.72 11.05
CA LEU A 6 -28.34 7.24 10.38
C LEU A 6 -28.75 7.81 9.01
N SER A 7 -28.36 9.05 8.71
CA SER A 7 -28.66 9.68 7.42
C SER A 7 -27.50 10.56 6.95
N ILE A 8 -27.34 10.72 5.63
CA ILE A 8 -26.25 11.54 5.11
C ILE A 8 -26.45 13.02 5.48
N GLU A 9 -27.68 13.54 5.43
CA GLU A 9 -27.98 14.95 5.71
C GLU A 9 -27.67 15.33 7.17
N GLU A 10 -27.88 14.40 8.09
CA GLU A 10 -27.71 14.66 9.52
C GLU A 10 -26.35 14.17 10.04
N ASP A 11 -25.77 13.11 9.48
CA ASP A 11 -24.55 12.46 10.01
C ASP A 11 -23.32 12.49 9.07
N GLU A 12 -23.28 13.33 8.03
CA GLU A 12 -22.13 13.41 7.11
C GLU A 12 -20.78 13.54 7.85
N ASN A 13 -20.67 14.47 8.80
CA ASN A 13 -19.43 14.66 9.57
C ASN A 13 -19.05 13.43 10.40
N LEU A 14 -20.05 12.72 10.93
CA LEU A 14 -19.83 11.47 11.66
C LEU A 14 -19.27 10.40 10.73
N LEU A 15 -19.88 10.22 9.56
CA LEU A 15 -19.45 9.27 8.54
C LEU A 15 -18.02 9.58 8.07
N ILE A 16 -17.74 10.84 7.76
CA ILE A 16 -16.40 11.31 7.38
C ILE A 16 -15.39 10.96 8.48
N ARG A 17 -15.68 11.27 9.74
CA ARG A 17 -14.77 11.01 10.87
C ARG A 17 -14.48 9.52 11.03
N ILE A 18 -15.49 8.68 10.89
CA ILE A 18 -15.35 7.22 11.01
C ILE A 18 -14.55 6.64 9.84
N LEU A 19 -14.85 7.05 8.60
CA LEU A 19 -14.15 6.57 7.41
C LEU A 19 -12.74 7.18 7.25
N ASP A 20 -12.44 8.31 7.89
CA ASP A 20 -11.09 8.85 7.95
C ASP A 20 -10.23 8.17 9.01
N ASN A 21 -10.84 7.40 9.93
CA ASN A 21 -10.12 6.53 10.84
C ASN A 21 -9.75 5.21 10.14
N VAL A 22 -8.46 5.05 9.83
CA VAL A 22 -7.94 3.88 9.09
C VAL A 22 -8.27 2.53 9.73
N ASP A 23 -8.30 2.43 11.06
CA ASP A 23 -8.57 1.17 11.75
C ASP A 23 -10.05 0.76 11.62
N MET A 24 -10.97 1.73 11.55
CA MET A 24 -12.40 1.51 11.40
C MET A 24 -12.82 1.38 9.94
N ARG A 25 -12.24 2.22 9.08
CA ARG A 25 -12.58 2.33 7.67
C ARG A 25 -12.56 0.96 6.99
N TYR A 26 -11.45 0.23 7.07
CA TYR A 26 -11.37 -1.03 6.31
C TYR A 26 -12.29 -2.12 6.86
N ILE A 27 -12.67 -2.07 8.13
CA ILE A 27 -13.71 -2.97 8.64
C ILE A 27 -15.00 -2.73 7.86
N ILE A 28 -15.46 -1.47 7.83
CA ILE A 28 -16.66 -1.06 7.09
C ILE A 28 -16.55 -1.41 5.60
N LEU A 29 -15.46 -0.99 4.94
CA LEU A 29 -15.32 -1.16 3.50
C LEU A 29 -15.24 -2.63 3.09
N TYR A 30 -14.54 -3.48 3.84
CA TYR A 30 -14.46 -4.90 3.48
C TYR A 30 -15.76 -5.64 3.78
N MET A 31 -16.48 -5.29 4.85
CA MET A 31 -17.83 -5.82 5.07
C MET A 31 -18.79 -5.37 3.96
N TYR A 32 -18.66 -4.12 3.48
CA TYR A 32 -19.39 -3.62 2.32
C TYR A 32 -19.04 -4.42 1.05
N ILE A 33 -17.76 -4.61 0.74
CA ILE A 33 -17.32 -5.36 -0.46
C ILE A 33 -17.82 -6.81 -0.40
N ILE A 34 -17.76 -7.45 0.75
CA ILE A 34 -18.31 -8.81 0.94
C ILE A 34 -19.82 -8.81 0.68
N ARG A 35 -20.54 -7.82 1.21
CA ARG A 35 -21.98 -7.71 1.04
C ARG A 35 -22.39 -7.40 -0.39
N ASN A 36 -21.84 -6.34 -0.97
CA ASN A 36 -22.19 -5.82 -2.28
C ASN A 36 -21.49 -6.56 -3.43
N ASP A 37 -20.17 -6.50 -3.48
CA ASP A 37 -19.42 -6.93 -4.65
C ASP A 37 -19.37 -8.45 -4.76
N LEU A 38 -19.16 -9.14 -3.62
CA LEU A 38 -19.13 -10.59 -3.58
C LEU A 38 -20.54 -11.19 -3.60
N LEU A 39 -21.41 -10.82 -2.66
CA LEU A 39 -22.71 -11.49 -2.46
C LEU A 39 -23.92 -10.74 -3.04
N LYS A 40 -23.70 -9.63 -3.77
CA LYS A 40 -24.74 -8.84 -4.46
C LYS A 40 -25.92 -8.47 -3.56
N ASP A 41 -25.66 -8.14 -2.29
CA ASP A 41 -26.66 -7.87 -1.26
C ASP A 41 -27.74 -8.97 -1.17
N LEU A 42 -27.35 -10.22 -1.42
CA LEU A 42 -28.22 -11.41 -1.51
C LEU A 42 -29.33 -11.32 -2.58
N SER A 43 -29.24 -10.36 -3.51
CA SER A 43 -30.24 -10.17 -4.57
C SER A 43 -30.17 -11.23 -5.67
N ASP A 44 -29.02 -11.88 -5.85
CA ASP A 44 -28.81 -12.94 -6.85
C ASP A 44 -28.88 -14.34 -6.22
N SER A 45 -30.06 -14.95 -6.26
CA SER A 45 -30.28 -16.28 -5.67
C SER A 45 -29.49 -17.42 -6.33
N GLU A 46 -29.05 -17.27 -7.59
CA GLU A 46 -28.25 -18.30 -8.26
C GLU A 46 -26.81 -18.26 -7.77
N LEU A 47 -26.24 -17.04 -7.66
CA LEU A 47 -24.94 -16.80 -7.06
C LEU A 47 -24.88 -17.28 -5.61
N ILE A 48 -25.89 -17.00 -4.79
CA ILE A 48 -25.90 -17.46 -3.39
C ILE A 48 -25.87 -18.99 -3.32
N LYS A 49 -26.71 -19.68 -4.12
CA LYS A 49 -26.71 -21.15 -4.16
C LYS A 49 -25.39 -21.71 -4.66
N SER A 50 -24.74 -21.06 -5.63
CA SER A 50 -23.45 -21.53 -6.14
C SER A 50 -22.34 -21.35 -5.11
N TYR A 51 -22.36 -20.26 -4.34
CA TYR A 51 -21.45 -20.04 -3.23
C TYR A 51 -21.60 -21.11 -2.14
N GLU A 52 -22.82 -21.31 -1.63
CA GLU A 52 -23.11 -22.31 -0.59
C GLU A 52 -22.74 -23.73 -1.03
N ARG A 53 -22.99 -24.08 -2.31
CA ARG A 53 -22.63 -25.40 -2.87
C ARG A 53 -21.14 -25.70 -2.80
N VAL A 54 -20.28 -24.71 -3.00
CA VAL A 54 -18.83 -24.90 -2.90
C VAL A 54 -18.41 -25.01 -1.43
N LEU A 55 -19.05 -24.24 -0.53
CA LEU A 55 -18.70 -24.25 0.90
C LEU A 55 -19.01 -25.58 1.62
N ILE A 56 -20.01 -26.33 1.15
CA ILE A 56 -20.37 -27.63 1.76
C ILE A 56 -19.47 -28.79 1.32
N LEU A 57 -18.52 -28.57 0.40
CA LEU A 57 -17.61 -29.61 -0.07
C LEU A 57 -16.51 -29.87 0.98
N ASP A 58 -16.21 -31.16 1.23
CA ASP A 58 -15.12 -31.56 2.12
C ASP A 58 -13.74 -31.07 1.63
N GLU A 59 -13.52 -31.15 0.31
CA GLU A 59 -12.36 -30.60 -0.38
C GLU A 59 -12.82 -29.77 -1.57
N ILE A 60 -12.34 -28.53 -1.65
CA ILE A 60 -12.69 -27.61 -2.74
C ILE A 60 -11.60 -27.70 -3.80
N PHE A 61 -11.90 -28.32 -4.94
CA PHE A 61 -10.98 -28.34 -6.07
C PHE A 61 -11.20 -27.15 -6.98
N LYS A 62 -10.16 -26.73 -7.71
CA LYS A 62 -10.26 -25.69 -8.75
C LYS A 62 -11.40 -25.98 -9.73
N ASN A 63 -11.56 -27.23 -10.16
CA ASN A 63 -12.63 -27.62 -11.09
C ASN A 63 -14.04 -27.38 -10.52
N ASN A 64 -14.24 -27.56 -9.22
CA ASN A 64 -15.54 -27.25 -8.61
C ASN A 64 -15.82 -25.75 -8.68
N VAL A 65 -14.80 -24.93 -8.38
CA VAL A 65 -14.93 -23.48 -8.39
C VAL A 65 -15.25 -22.94 -9.77
N ILE A 66 -14.51 -23.36 -10.81
CA ILE A 66 -14.76 -22.89 -12.19
C ILE A 66 -16.07 -23.42 -12.78
N GLU A 67 -16.63 -24.50 -12.24
CA GLU A 67 -17.93 -25.03 -12.66
C GLU A 67 -19.08 -24.20 -12.08
N PHE A 68 -18.94 -23.72 -10.84
CA PHE A 68 -20.02 -23.04 -10.12
C PHE A 68 -19.92 -21.51 -10.13
N TRP A 69 -18.72 -20.94 -10.27
CA TRP A 69 -18.48 -19.50 -10.15
C TRP A 69 -17.90 -18.94 -11.44
N ASP A 70 -18.30 -17.71 -11.78
CA ASP A 70 -17.70 -16.96 -12.88
C ASP A 70 -16.34 -16.36 -12.50
N GLU A 71 -15.62 -15.87 -13.51
CA GLU A 71 -14.27 -15.33 -13.32
C GLU A 71 -14.26 -14.06 -12.43
N GLU A 72 -15.31 -13.24 -12.48
CA GLU A 72 -15.43 -12.02 -11.66
C GLU A 72 -15.56 -12.39 -10.17
N PHE A 73 -16.44 -13.33 -9.85
CA PHE A 73 -16.64 -13.83 -8.49
C PHE A 73 -15.37 -14.49 -7.95
N ILE A 74 -14.69 -15.30 -8.78
CA ILE A 74 -13.41 -15.91 -8.43
C ILE A 74 -12.35 -14.85 -8.15
N GLU A 75 -12.26 -13.79 -8.96
CA GLU A 75 -11.34 -12.68 -8.74
C GLU A 75 -11.61 -12.02 -7.39
N ILE A 76 -12.88 -11.73 -7.05
CA ILE A 76 -13.26 -11.11 -5.78
C ILE A 76 -12.91 -12.02 -4.59
N ILE A 77 -13.22 -13.32 -4.65
CA ILE A 77 -12.86 -14.30 -3.62
C ILE A 77 -11.33 -14.32 -3.36
N ILE A 78 -10.54 -14.30 -4.43
CA ILE A 78 -9.07 -14.28 -4.36
C ILE A 78 -8.57 -12.95 -3.80
N ASP A 79 -9.14 -11.83 -4.25
CA ASP A 79 -8.74 -10.50 -3.80
C ASP A 79 -9.04 -10.26 -2.32
N LEU A 80 -10.20 -10.75 -1.87
CA LEU A 80 -10.58 -10.85 -0.46
C LEU A 80 -9.75 -11.89 0.29
N CYS A 81 -8.92 -12.69 -0.37
CA CYS A 81 -8.05 -13.68 0.26
C CYS A 81 -8.80 -14.74 1.08
N ILE A 82 -10.02 -15.08 0.68
CA ILE A 82 -10.82 -16.16 1.26
C ILE A 82 -10.15 -17.51 0.99
N PHE A 83 -9.61 -17.69 -0.23
CA PHE A 83 -8.64 -18.75 -0.50
C PHE A 83 -7.28 -18.40 0.10
N LYS A 84 -6.84 -19.19 1.08
CA LYS A 84 -5.59 -18.98 1.83
C LYS A 84 -4.34 -19.29 1.03
N ASN A 85 -4.43 -20.22 0.08
CA ASN A 85 -3.31 -20.74 -0.70
C ASN A 85 -3.23 -20.20 -2.13
N ILE A 86 -4.01 -19.17 -2.47
CA ILE A 86 -3.97 -18.46 -3.76
C ILE A 86 -3.70 -16.98 -3.52
N ARG A 87 -2.89 -16.36 -4.38
CA ARG A 87 -2.51 -14.94 -4.26
C ARG A 87 -3.05 -14.06 -5.39
N SER A 88 -3.42 -14.66 -6.52
CA SER A 88 -3.92 -13.92 -7.68
C SER A 88 -4.72 -14.81 -8.63
N LEU A 89 -5.59 -14.20 -9.43
CA LEU A 89 -6.31 -14.88 -10.51
C LEU A 89 -5.35 -15.50 -11.54
N ARG A 90 -4.21 -14.84 -11.82
CA ARG A 90 -3.17 -15.39 -12.70
C ARG A 90 -2.59 -16.70 -12.16
N GLU A 91 -2.27 -16.75 -10.88
CA GLU A 91 -1.80 -17.98 -10.22
C GLU A 91 -2.87 -19.06 -10.30
N PHE A 92 -4.11 -18.73 -9.94
CA PHE A 92 -5.26 -19.64 -10.03
C PHE A 92 -5.40 -20.25 -11.42
N ASN A 93 -5.29 -19.43 -12.47
CA ASN A 93 -5.42 -19.88 -13.86
C ASN A 93 -4.31 -20.87 -14.27
N THR A 94 -3.12 -20.81 -13.67
CA THR A 94 -2.00 -21.73 -13.99
C THR A 94 -2.07 -23.09 -13.28
N LEU A 95 -2.92 -23.23 -12.26
CA LEU A 95 -3.01 -24.48 -11.48
C LEU A 95 -3.83 -25.55 -12.22
N GLU A 96 -3.55 -26.81 -11.90
CA GLU A 96 -4.31 -27.96 -12.40
C GLU A 96 -5.72 -28.01 -11.78
N GLY A 97 -6.65 -28.68 -12.46
CA GLY A 97 -8.06 -28.71 -12.08
C GLY A 97 -8.34 -29.43 -10.75
N ASP A 98 -7.48 -30.37 -10.38
CA ASP A 98 -7.48 -31.13 -9.12
C ASP A 98 -6.65 -30.46 -8.01
N PHE A 99 -6.22 -29.22 -8.21
CA PHE A 99 -5.59 -28.45 -7.14
C PHE A 99 -6.60 -28.11 -6.05
N ILE A 100 -6.25 -28.42 -4.80
CA ILE A 100 -7.09 -28.15 -3.61
C ILE A 100 -6.94 -26.70 -3.18
N LEU A 101 -8.06 -25.97 -3.15
CA LEU A 101 -8.20 -24.62 -2.64
C LEU A 101 -8.53 -24.68 -1.14
N LYS A 102 -7.78 -23.95 -0.33
CA LYS A 102 -7.90 -23.98 1.13
C LYS A 102 -8.65 -22.76 1.63
N LEU A 103 -9.76 -23.00 2.32
CA LEU A 103 -10.47 -22.00 3.13
C LEU A 103 -9.86 -21.89 4.54
N GLY A 104 -10.38 -20.96 5.33
CA GLY A 104 -10.12 -20.93 6.77
C GLY A 104 -10.81 -22.02 7.55
N GLU A 105 -10.52 -22.08 8.85
CA GLU A 105 -11.31 -22.90 9.78
C GLU A 105 -12.76 -22.42 9.80
N GLU A 106 -12.93 -21.09 9.72
CA GLU A 106 -14.20 -20.41 9.49
C GLU A 106 -14.14 -19.62 8.17
N THR A 107 -15.32 -19.30 7.65
CA THR A 107 -15.51 -18.50 6.43
C THR A 107 -16.78 -17.65 6.54
N ILE A 108 -17.02 -16.79 5.55
CA ILE A 108 -18.23 -15.98 5.44
C ILE A 108 -19.43 -16.90 5.18
N THR A 109 -20.47 -16.80 6.00
CA THR A 109 -21.70 -17.60 5.89
C THR A 109 -22.91 -16.70 5.66
N ILE A 110 -24.02 -17.31 5.24
CA ILE A 110 -25.30 -16.64 5.06
C ILE A 110 -26.30 -17.31 5.99
N GLU A 111 -26.84 -16.55 6.93
CA GLU A 111 -27.75 -17.03 7.97
C GLU A 111 -29.00 -16.14 8.00
N ASN A 112 -30.18 -16.74 7.78
CA ASN A 112 -31.46 -16.02 7.84
C ASN A 112 -31.46 -14.70 7.05
N ASP A 113 -31.06 -14.76 5.77
CA ASP A 113 -30.93 -13.60 4.87
C ASP A 113 -29.94 -12.52 5.36
N THR A 114 -28.99 -12.89 6.22
CA THR A 114 -27.95 -12.02 6.73
C THR A 114 -26.58 -12.59 6.43
N ILE A 115 -25.66 -11.75 5.97
CA ILE A 115 -24.27 -12.15 5.74
C ILE A 115 -23.53 -12.07 7.06
N SER A 116 -23.01 -13.21 7.52
CA SER A 116 -22.25 -13.36 8.75
C SER A 116 -20.76 -13.46 8.42
N ILE A 117 -19.95 -12.58 9.02
CA ILE A 117 -18.50 -12.49 8.76
C ILE A 117 -17.75 -12.70 10.08
N PRO A 118 -17.04 -13.83 10.26
CA PRO A 118 -16.23 -14.06 11.44
C PRO A 118 -15.11 -13.02 11.59
N ASP A 119 -14.87 -12.57 12.82
CA ASP A 119 -13.92 -11.49 13.08
C ASP A 119 -12.47 -11.83 12.70
N ASP A 120 -12.09 -13.11 12.82
CA ASP A 120 -10.76 -13.61 12.48
C ASP A 120 -10.58 -13.63 10.97
N VAL A 121 -11.62 -14.04 10.23
CA VAL A 121 -11.65 -13.97 8.77
C VAL A 121 -11.50 -12.52 8.35
N LEU A 122 -12.37 -11.62 8.81
CA LEU A 122 -12.33 -10.19 8.45
C LEU A 122 -10.97 -9.55 8.78
N PHE A 123 -10.42 -9.85 9.95
CA PHE A 123 -9.08 -9.37 10.34
C PHE A 123 -8.01 -9.87 9.38
N LEU A 124 -8.00 -11.15 9.02
CA LEU A 124 -6.99 -11.73 8.12
C LEU A 124 -7.07 -11.13 6.71
N ILE A 125 -8.29 -10.92 6.20
CA ILE A 125 -8.54 -10.27 4.91
C ILE A 125 -7.87 -8.88 4.91
N ILE A 126 -8.21 -8.05 5.89
CA ILE A 126 -7.71 -6.67 5.98
C ILE A 126 -6.20 -6.65 6.24
N LYS A 127 -5.71 -7.45 7.20
CA LYS A 127 -4.29 -7.52 7.60
C LYS A 127 -3.38 -7.96 6.47
N LYS A 128 -3.87 -8.81 5.54
CA LYS A 128 -3.08 -9.25 4.40
C LYS A 128 -2.71 -8.08 3.49
N LYS A 129 -3.63 -7.12 3.30
CA LYS A 129 -3.46 -5.93 2.45
C LYS A 129 -2.88 -4.74 3.23
N PHE A 130 -3.32 -4.52 4.47
CA PHE A 130 -2.94 -3.38 5.31
C PHE A 130 -2.16 -3.85 6.55
N LYS A 131 -0.83 -3.94 6.41
CA LYS A 131 0.06 -4.51 7.43
C LYS A 131 0.11 -3.73 8.75
N PHE A 132 -0.31 -2.48 8.77
CA PHE A 132 -0.30 -1.67 9.99
C PHE A 132 -1.42 -2.04 10.99
N LEU A 133 -2.53 -2.61 10.52
CA LEU A 133 -3.66 -2.94 11.40
C LEU A 133 -3.24 -4.05 12.36
N THR A 134 -3.30 -3.80 13.67
CA THR A 134 -3.01 -4.82 14.69
C THR A 134 -4.31 -5.45 15.19
N ARG A 135 -4.25 -6.69 15.72
CA ARG A 135 -5.45 -7.35 16.28
C ARG A 135 -6.07 -6.51 17.40
N ARG A 136 -5.23 -5.87 18.22
CA ARG A 136 -5.68 -4.93 19.26
C ARG A 136 -6.47 -3.76 18.67
N ASN A 137 -5.94 -3.09 17.64
CA ASN A 137 -6.62 -1.95 17.01
C ASN A 137 -7.91 -2.38 16.32
N PHE A 138 -7.90 -3.55 15.66
CA PHE A 138 -9.08 -4.14 15.04
C PHE A 138 -10.20 -4.39 16.06
N ASN A 139 -9.91 -5.06 17.19
CA ASN A 139 -10.90 -5.32 18.23
C ASN A 139 -11.44 -4.04 18.87
N LEU A 140 -10.58 -3.03 19.07
CA LEU A 140 -10.99 -1.71 19.55
C LEU A 140 -11.89 -0.99 18.53
N ALA A 141 -11.59 -1.13 17.23
CA ALA A 141 -12.40 -0.56 16.17
C ALA A 141 -13.77 -1.25 16.07
N LEU A 142 -13.84 -2.58 16.13
CA LEU A 142 -15.11 -3.33 16.18
C LEU A 142 -15.98 -2.85 17.35
N THR A 143 -15.40 -2.73 18.55
CA THR A 143 -16.13 -2.25 19.73
C THR A 143 -16.72 -0.86 19.50
N ARG A 144 -15.96 0.04 18.88
CA ARG A 144 -16.41 1.41 18.60
C ARG A 144 -17.47 1.46 17.50
N LEU A 145 -17.36 0.62 16.48
CA LEU A 145 -18.30 0.55 15.36
C LEU A 145 -19.67 0.00 15.78
N LYS A 146 -19.73 -0.83 16.83
CA LYS A 146 -21.01 -1.29 17.41
C LYS A 146 -21.78 -0.18 18.12
N SER A 147 -21.12 0.88 18.57
CA SER A 147 -21.73 1.92 19.41
C SER A 147 -21.32 3.33 19.02
N VAL A 148 -21.53 3.70 17.76
CA VAL A 148 -21.16 5.03 17.26
C VAL A 148 -22.17 6.07 17.74
N SER A 149 -21.76 6.97 18.63
CA SER A 149 -22.64 8.04 19.13
C SER A 149 -22.87 9.12 18.08
N CYS A 150 -24.13 9.45 17.83
CA CYS A 150 -24.53 10.60 17.01
C CYS A 150 -24.07 11.91 17.66
N GLU A 151 -23.65 12.88 16.85
CA GLU A 151 -23.23 14.20 17.35
C GLU A 151 -24.43 15.15 17.54
N LYS A 152 -25.51 14.93 16.80
CA LYS A 152 -26.70 15.81 16.79
C LYS A 152 -27.82 15.32 17.71
N SER A 153 -27.76 14.09 18.19
CA SER A 153 -28.77 13.47 19.04
C SER A 153 -28.14 12.53 20.07
N SER A 154 -28.91 12.09 21.06
CA SER A 154 -28.46 11.09 22.04
C SER A 154 -28.52 9.64 21.51
N ILE A 155 -28.67 9.46 20.20
CA ILE A 155 -28.83 8.14 19.57
C ILE A 155 -27.48 7.51 19.27
N ILE A 156 -27.45 6.18 19.36
CA ILE A 156 -26.32 5.35 18.96
C ILE A 156 -26.67 4.75 17.60
N HIS A 157 -25.81 5.02 16.62
CA HIS A 157 -25.86 4.45 15.28
C HIS A 157 -24.90 3.25 15.22
N PRO A 158 -25.35 2.00 15.38
CA PRO A 158 -24.49 0.85 15.13
C PRO A 158 -24.13 0.79 13.65
N PHE A 159 -22.84 0.83 13.35
CA PHE A 159 -22.33 0.70 11.98
C PHE A 159 -22.16 -0.78 11.60
N ILE A 160 -21.95 -1.62 12.62
CA ILE A 160 -21.92 -3.07 12.51
C ILE A 160 -22.74 -3.68 13.65
N TYR A 161 -23.25 -4.88 13.43
CA TYR A 161 -23.88 -5.70 14.46
C TYR A 161 -23.06 -6.96 14.69
N GLU A 162 -23.00 -7.42 15.93
CA GLU A 162 -22.47 -8.74 16.28
C GLU A 162 -23.64 -9.72 16.29
N ILE A 163 -23.52 -10.81 15.53
CA ILE A 163 -24.51 -11.86 15.40
C ILE A 163 -23.83 -13.15 15.84
N GLY A 164 -24.33 -13.78 16.90
CA GLY A 164 -23.64 -14.93 17.50
C GLY A 164 -22.34 -14.55 18.22
N ASP A 165 -21.45 -15.53 18.36
CA ASP A 165 -20.16 -15.36 19.04
C ASP A 165 -19.09 -15.02 18.00
N HIS A 166 -18.61 -13.77 18.00
CA HIS A 166 -17.52 -13.30 17.14
C HIS A 166 -17.83 -13.14 15.64
N ASP A 167 -19.09 -13.23 15.21
CA ASP A 167 -19.45 -12.87 13.83
C ASP A 167 -20.12 -11.50 13.73
N TYR A 168 -19.89 -10.84 12.61
CA TYR A 168 -20.30 -9.45 12.40
C TYR A 168 -21.01 -9.27 11.06
N THR A 169 -21.99 -8.36 11.04
CA THR A 169 -22.65 -7.90 9.81
C THR A 169 -22.71 -6.37 9.71
N LEU A 170 -22.75 -5.85 8.49
CA LEU A 170 -22.80 -4.40 8.23
C LEU A 170 -24.23 -3.90 8.40
N SER A 171 -24.41 -2.74 9.06
CA SER A 171 -25.76 -2.18 9.20
C SER A 171 -26.37 -1.77 7.86
N ASN A 172 -27.67 -1.99 7.69
CA ASN A 172 -28.39 -1.64 6.46
C ASN A 172 -28.34 -0.14 6.18
N ASP A 173 -28.51 0.71 7.20
CA ASP A 173 -28.45 2.16 7.03
C ASP A 173 -27.10 2.59 6.46
N LEU A 174 -26.00 2.09 7.02
CA LEU A 174 -24.66 2.41 6.53
C LEU A 174 -24.43 1.84 5.14
N PHE A 175 -24.87 0.61 4.88
CA PHE A 175 -24.77 -0.01 3.56
C PHE A 175 -25.40 0.86 2.46
N TYR A 176 -26.67 1.25 2.62
CA TYR A 176 -27.37 2.05 1.61
C TYR A 176 -26.86 3.49 1.51
N ILE A 177 -26.25 4.04 2.57
CA ILE A 177 -25.54 5.32 2.48
C ILE A 177 -24.28 5.17 1.63
N LEU A 178 -23.49 4.12 1.88
CA LEU A 178 -22.24 3.87 1.17
C LEU A 178 -22.47 3.59 -0.32
N ASP A 179 -23.54 2.88 -0.67
CA ASP A 179 -23.91 2.54 -2.04
C ASP A 179 -24.15 3.79 -2.92
N GLN A 180 -24.59 4.90 -2.31
CA GLN A 180 -24.77 6.19 -3.02
C GLN A 180 -23.46 6.78 -3.56
N PHE A 181 -22.31 6.42 -2.97
CA PHE A 181 -21.01 6.93 -3.39
C PHE A 181 -20.37 6.08 -4.51
N GLY A 182 -21.00 4.98 -4.90
CA GLY A 182 -20.60 4.15 -6.04
C GLY A 182 -19.71 2.96 -5.66
N ASN A 183 -18.66 2.75 -6.45
CA ASN A 183 -17.82 1.55 -6.41
C ASN A 183 -16.70 1.64 -5.36
N ILE A 184 -17.03 1.22 -4.14
CA ILE A 184 -16.07 1.09 -3.03
C ILE A 184 -14.96 0.10 -3.34
N TYR A 185 -15.26 -1.02 -4.00
CA TYR A 185 -14.26 -2.04 -4.32
C TYR A 185 -13.15 -1.49 -5.22
N GLN A 186 -13.51 -0.68 -6.22
CA GLN A 186 -12.56 0.01 -7.09
C GLN A 186 -11.68 1.00 -6.30
N ALA A 187 -12.27 1.79 -5.40
CA ALA A 187 -11.52 2.73 -4.57
C ALA A 187 -10.48 2.01 -3.69
N VAL A 188 -10.86 0.89 -3.07
CA VAL A 188 -9.95 0.05 -2.27
C VAL A 188 -8.87 -0.60 -3.16
N LYS A 189 -9.21 -1.09 -4.35
CA LYS A 189 -8.23 -1.64 -5.31
C LYS A 189 -7.17 -0.61 -5.71
N ILE A 190 -7.57 0.64 -5.97
CA ILE A 190 -6.65 1.73 -6.29
C ILE A 190 -5.74 2.04 -5.10
N GLU A 191 -6.29 2.15 -3.90
CA GLU A 191 -5.50 2.38 -2.68
C GLU A 191 -4.48 1.27 -2.45
N ILE A 192 -4.87 0.00 -2.55
CA ILE A 192 -3.95 -1.16 -2.42
C ILE A 192 -2.85 -1.10 -3.48
N THR A 193 -3.18 -0.69 -4.70
CA THR A 193 -2.21 -0.57 -5.80
C THR A 193 -1.18 0.51 -5.50
N ILE A 194 -1.61 1.68 -5.01
CA ILE A 194 -0.72 2.78 -4.62
C ILE A 194 0.17 2.35 -3.45
N GLU A 195 -0.38 1.76 -2.39
CA GLU A 195 0.39 1.34 -1.21
C GLU A 195 1.35 0.18 -1.54
N GLY A 196 0.93 -0.77 -2.38
CA GLY A 196 1.80 -1.85 -2.86
C GLY A 196 2.97 -1.33 -3.71
N PHE A 197 2.74 -0.29 -4.50
CA PHE A 197 3.81 0.41 -5.21
C PHE A 197 4.75 1.14 -4.26
N TYR A 198 4.20 1.84 -3.28
CA TYR A 198 4.95 2.59 -2.27
C TYR A 198 5.92 1.69 -1.49
N GLN A 199 5.46 0.49 -1.08
CA GLN A 199 6.32 -0.49 -0.38
C GLN A 199 7.54 -0.90 -1.20
N ARG A 200 7.36 -1.21 -2.49
CA ARG A 200 8.47 -1.57 -3.39
C ARG A 200 9.43 -0.40 -3.62
N PHE A 201 8.88 0.82 -3.70
CA PHE A 201 9.68 2.03 -3.78
C PHE A 201 10.54 2.21 -2.51
N GLU A 202 9.96 2.03 -1.31
CA GLU A 202 10.68 2.15 -0.04
C GLU A 202 11.83 1.13 0.06
N GLU A 203 11.63 -0.12 -0.39
CA GLU A 203 12.68 -1.13 -0.42
C GLU A 203 13.89 -0.69 -1.28
N LEU A 204 13.63 -0.13 -2.46
CA LEU A 204 14.69 0.39 -3.34
C LEU A 204 15.39 1.60 -2.72
N LEU A 205 14.62 2.52 -2.15
CA LEU A 205 15.15 3.70 -1.47
C LEU A 205 16.05 3.31 -0.29
N GLU A 206 15.62 2.36 0.54
CA GLU A 206 16.41 1.85 1.65
C GLU A 206 17.70 1.17 1.16
N LYS A 207 17.62 0.41 0.04
CA LYS A 207 18.81 -0.18 -0.59
C LYS A 207 19.82 0.88 -1.02
N VAL A 208 19.38 1.94 -1.71
CA VAL A 208 20.26 3.04 -2.15
C VAL A 208 20.87 3.77 -0.96
N ASN A 209 20.08 4.08 0.07
CA ASN A 209 20.59 4.71 1.30
C ASN A 209 21.68 3.85 1.95
N LYS A 210 21.45 2.54 2.10
CA LYS A 210 22.44 1.61 2.66
C LYS A 210 23.73 1.54 1.84
N PHE A 211 23.66 1.74 0.53
CA PHE A 211 24.84 1.79 -0.33
C PHE A 211 25.60 3.09 -0.17
N ILE A 212 24.91 4.24 -0.13
CA ILE A 212 25.53 5.55 0.13
C ILE A 212 26.24 5.59 1.50
N GLU A 213 25.64 4.97 2.52
CA GLU A 213 26.23 4.85 3.86
C GLU A 213 27.59 4.13 3.90
N ILE A 214 27.88 3.27 2.92
CA ILE A 214 29.20 2.61 2.81
C ILE A 214 30.27 3.64 2.47
N PHE A 215 29.92 4.64 1.65
CA PHE A 215 30.80 5.73 1.30
C PHE A 215 30.87 6.71 2.47
N ASP A 216 29.78 7.33 2.88
CA ASP A 216 29.81 8.19 4.07
C ASP A 216 28.39 8.41 4.61
N PRO A 217 28.11 8.11 5.90
CA PRO A 217 26.81 8.36 6.51
C PRO A 217 26.35 9.83 6.42
N VAL A 218 27.28 10.78 6.36
CA VAL A 218 26.95 12.22 6.24
C VAL A 218 26.18 12.52 4.96
N LEU A 219 26.39 11.74 3.90
CA LEU A 219 25.68 11.91 2.62
C LEU A 219 24.18 11.58 2.75
N ASN A 220 23.79 10.73 3.70
CA ASN A 220 22.38 10.46 4.03
C ASN A 220 21.81 11.39 5.11
N SER A 221 22.61 12.28 5.69
CA SER A 221 22.11 13.24 6.66
C SER A 221 21.16 14.24 6.00
N LYS A 222 20.17 14.78 6.74
CA LYS A 222 19.27 15.82 6.19
C LYS A 222 20.01 17.01 5.57
N PRO A 223 21.05 17.59 6.21
CA PRO A 223 21.83 18.66 5.60
C PRO A 223 22.62 18.20 4.37
N GLY A 224 23.21 17.01 4.41
CA GLY A 224 23.95 16.42 3.29
C GLY A 224 23.06 16.21 2.07
N MET A 225 21.93 15.51 2.23
CA MET A 225 20.96 15.26 1.16
C MET A 225 20.47 16.57 0.53
N LYS A 226 20.08 17.55 1.34
CA LYS A 226 19.62 18.84 0.82
C LYS A 226 20.68 19.51 -0.09
N LYS A 227 21.95 19.43 0.30
CA LYS A 227 23.05 20.00 -0.50
C LYS A 227 23.40 19.19 -1.74
N ILE A 228 23.23 17.87 -1.68
CA ILE A 228 23.36 17.00 -2.85
C ILE A 228 22.26 17.31 -3.87
N ASP A 229 21.01 17.42 -3.41
CA ASP A 229 19.87 17.79 -4.25
C ASP A 229 20.10 19.17 -4.91
N GLU A 230 20.51 20.18 -4.12
CA GLU A 230 20.86 21.52 -4.64
C GLU A 230 21.99 21.49 -5.68
N ALA A 231 23.00 20.63 -5.50
CA ALA A 231 24.12 20.49 -6.44
C ALA A 231 23.65 19.90 -7.77
N LEU A 232 22.84 18.83 -7.72
CA LEU A 232 22.31 18.15 -8.90
C LEU A 232 21.33 19.04 -9.68
N GLU A 233 20.49 19.82 -8.98
CA GLU A 233 19.60 20.81 -9.60
C GLU A 233 20.37 21.93 -10.33
N GLN A 234 21.54 22.30 -9.83
CA GLN A 234 22.39 23.36 -10.40
C GLN A 234 23.43 22.81 -11.38
N GLU A 235 23.39 21.51 -11.71
CA GLU A 235 24.37 20.82 -12.56
C GLU A 235 25.83 21.01 -12.08
N LYS A 236 26.03 21.08 -10.76
CA LYS A 236 27.35 21.23 -10.13
C LYS A 236 27.95 19.89 -9.76
N GLU A 237 29.27 19.83 -9.74
CA GLU A 237 29.99 18.67 -9.20
C GLU A 237 29.73 18.54 -7.70
N VAL A 238 29.15 17.41 -7.29
CA VAL A 238 28.56 17.23 -5.98
C VAL A 238 29.59 17.34 -4.86
N ILE A 239 30.76 16.70 -5.00
CA ILE A 239 31.75 16.65 -3.91
C ILE A 239 32.35 18.03 -3.65
N SER A 240 32.70 18.76 -4.70
CA SER A 240 33.20 20.15 -4.62
C SER A 240 32.14 21.06 -4.00
N PHE A 241 30.88 20.95 -4.43
CA PHE A 241 29.80 21.76 -3.88
C PHE A 241 29.54 21.49 -2.39
N LEU A 242 29.66 20.23 -1.96
CA LEU A 242 29.53 19.87 -0.54
C LEU A 242 30.63 20.48 0.32
N LYS A 243 31.88 20.47 -0.18
CA LYS A 243 33.02 21.12 0.49
C LYS A 243 32.82 22.63 0.60
N ASP A 244 32.44 23.29 -0.49
CA ASP A 244 32.15 24.73 -0.52
C ASP A 244 31.02 25.10 0.45
N SER A 245 30.03 24.21 0.57
CA SER A 245 28.91 24.31 1.50
C SER A 245 29.25 23.95 2.95
N LYS A 246 30.52 23.66 3.26
CA LYS A 246 31.03 23.31 4.60
C LYS A 246 30.37 22.07 5.22
N ILE A 247 29.94 21.12 4.41
CA ILE A 247 29.55 19.79 4.90
C ILE A 247 30.83 19.06 5.35
N GLN A 248 30.82 18.55 6.59
CA GLN A 248 31.94 17.78 7.13
C GLN A 248 31.95 16.38 6.52
N LEU A 249 32.71 16.22 5.43
CA LEU A 249 32.98 14.92 4.82
C LEU A 249 34.22 14.29 5.45
N SER A 250 34.31 12.95 5.40
CA SER A 250 35.52 12.25 5.79
C SER A 250 36.73 12.58 4.90
N ASP A 251 37.94 12.35 5.42
CA ASP A 251 39.20 12.70 4.75
C ASP A 251 39.35 12.11 3.34
N LYS A 252 38.68 11.00 3.05
CA LYS A 252 38.70 10.36 1.72
C LYS A 252 38.06 11.18 0.61
N PHE A 253 37.29 12.21 0.97
CA PHE A 253 36.76 13.17 0.02
C PHE A 253 37.76 14.31 -0.26
N ASN A 254 38.93 14.33 0.38
CA ASN A 254 39.99 15.27 0.03
C ASN A 254 40.77 14.77 -1.21
N LEU A 255 40.37 15.24 -2.40
CA LEU A 255 40.82 14.72 -3.69
C LEU A 255 42.09 15.39 -4.23
N ASP A 256 42.67 16.34 -3.50
CA ASP A 256 43.75 17.19 -4.02
C ASP A 256 45.05 16.42 -4.28
N ASN A 257 45.29 15.35 -3.52
CA ASN A 257 46.49 14.51 -3.59
C ASN A 257 46.23 13.13 -4.20
N ILE A 258 45.13 12.95 -4.94
CA ILE A 258 44.75 11.65 -5.50
C ILE A 258 44.95 11.66 -7.01
N GLU A 259 45.63 10.62 -7.52
CA GLU A 259 45.78 10.44 -8.95
C GLU A 259 44.42 10.10 -9.60
N LYS A 260 43.81 11.08 -10.27
CA LYS A 260 42.50 10.92 -10.92
C LYS A 260 42.51 9.93 -12.11
N SER A 261 43.69 9.53 -12.58
CA SER A 261 43.86 8.45 -13.57
C SER A 261 43.62 7.06 -12.98
N ASP A 262 43.71 6.88 -11.66
CA ASP A 262 43.59 5.58 -11.01
C ASP A 262 42.22 4.94 -11.25
N ASP A 263 42.23 3.65 -11.57
CA ASP A 263 41.02 2.90 -11.92
C ASP A 263 40.11 2.68 -10.71
N THR A 264 40.68 2.52 -9.51
CA THR A 264 39.93 2.39 -8.25
C THR A 264 39.22 3.69 -7.92
N TYR A 265 39.91 4.84 -8.02
CA TYR A 265 39.30 6.15 -7.84
C TYR A 265 38.18 6.40 -8.85
N LYS A 266 38.43 6.16 -10.15
CA LYS A 266 37.41 6.35 -11.20
C LYS A 266 36.17 5.51 -10.94
N LYS A 267 36.36 4.25 -10.55
CA LYS A 267 35.25 3.35 -10.23
C LYS A 267 34.50 3.81 -8.97
N TRP A 268 35.23 4.14 -7.90
CA TRP A 268 34.67 4.65 -6.64
C TRP A 268 33.82 5.91 -6.88
N TYR A 269 34.38 6.88 -7.60
CA TYR A 269 33.71 8.15 -7.88
C TYR A 269 32.49 7.95 -8.79
N LYS A 270 32.59 7.10 -9.82
CA LYS A 270 31.48 6.77 -10.71
C LYS A 270 30.33 6.11 -9.97
N GLU A 271 30.61 5.09 -9.16
CA GLU A 271 29.57 4.35 -8.42
C GLU A 271 28.90 5.24 -7.37
N LEU A 272 29.67 6.07 -6.65
CA LEU A 272 29.10 7.07 -5.74
C LEU A 272 28.19 8.04 -6.49
N THR A 273 28.64 8.59 -7.62
CA THR A 273 27.84 9.53 -8.42
C THR A 273 26.53 8.91 -8.88
N ILE A 274 26.55 7.67 -9.37
CA ILE A 274 25.34 6.93 -9.76
C ILE A 274 24.38 6.80 -8.58
N LEU A 275 24.89 6.46 -7.39
CA LEU A 275 24.07 6.34 -6.18
C LEU A 275 23.44 7.67 -5.76
N LEU A 276 24.20 8.76 -5.78
CA LEU A 276 23.71 10.10 -5.42
C LEU A 276 22.63 10.59 -6.41
N SER A 277 22.86 10.41 -7.72
CA SER A 277 21.85 10.73 -8.74
C SER A 277 20.60 9.86 -8.61
N SER A 278 20.77 8.56 -8.39
CA SER A 278 19.64 7.64 -8.14
C SER A 278 18.83 8.07 -6.92
N ARG A 279 19.51 8.47 -5.85
CA ARG A 279 18.86 8.91 -4.61
C ARG A 279 18.02 10.17 -4.80
N TYR A 280 18.53 11.11 -5.59
CA TYR A 280 17.85 12.35 -5.94
C TYR A 280 16.59 12.09 -6.78
N GLU A 281 16.67 11.24 -7.81
CA GLU A 281 15.50 10.85 -8.60
C GLU A 281 14.46 10.09 -7.75
N LEU A 282 14.90 9.23 -6.83
CA LEU A 282 14.00 8.58 -5.88
C LEU A 282 13.29 9.57 -4.95
N ASN A 283 13.91 10.70 -4.56
CA ASN A 283 13.22 11.76 -3.81
C ASN A 283 12.07 12.37 -4.62
N LYS A 284 12.28 12.65 -5.91
CA LYS A 284 11.22 13.18 -6.79
C LYS A 284 10.06 12.20 -6.93
N ILE A 285 10.37 10.93 -7.12
CA ILE A 285 9.37 9.84 -7.17
C ILE A 285 8.59 9.80 -5.85
N GLN A 286 9.28 9.94 -4.71
CA GLN A 286 8.64 9.95 -3.39
C GLN A 286 7.61 11.08 -3.28
N ASP A 287 7.93 12.28 -3.75
CA ASP A 287 7.02 13.42 -3.71
C ASP A 287 5.78 13.19 -4.58
N GLN A 288 5.94 12.62 -5.77
CA GLN A 288 4.83 12.24 -6.65
C GLN A 288 3.95 11.14 -6.04
N LEU A 289 4.54 10.14 -5.39
CA LEU A 289 3.79 9.12 -4.65
C LEU A 289 3.04 9.71 -3.46
N ASN A 290 3.66 10.64 -2.72
CA ASN A 290 3.00 11.33 -1.62
C ASN A 290 1.81 12.18 -2.12
N GLU A 291 1.91 12.75 -3.33
CA GLU A 291 0.79 13.43 -3.98
C GLU A 291 -0.36 12.46 -4.30
N LEU A 292 -0.07 11.27 -4.85
CA LEU A 292 -1.11 10.25 -5.08
C LEU A 292 -1.78 9.83 -3.78
N ARG A 293 -1.01 9.56 -2.72
CA ARG A 293 -1.55 9.20 -1.40
C ARG A 293 -2.38 10.32 -0.78
N SER A 294 -2.05 11.58 -1.07
CA SER A 294 -2.82 12.74 -0.61
C SER A 294 -4.26 12.77 -1.12
N LEU A 295 -4.60 11.99 -2.16
CA LEU A 295 -5.98 11.90 -2.65
C LEU A 295 -6.94 11.30 -1.59
N TYR A 296 -6.44 10.41 -0.72
CA TYR A 296 -7.26 9.67 0.25
C TYR A 296 -6.68 9.60 1.68
N SER A 297 -5.43 9.99 1.90
CA SER A 297 -4.73 9.84 3.18
C SER A 297 -3.68 10.93 3.46
N GLY A 298 -3.14 10.94 4.69
CA GLY A 298 -2.04 11.82 5.09
C GLY A 298 -2.46 13.21 5.57
N LYS A 299 -1.47 14.01 6.02
CA LYS A 299 -1.71 15.35 6.61
C LYS A 299 -2.20 16.39 5.59
N LYS A 300 -1.86 16.22 4.31
CA LYS A 300 -2.24 17.11 3.19
C LYS A 300 -3.38 16.52 2.36
N LYS A 301 -4.22 15.69 2.98
CA LYS A 301 -5.30 14.97 2.32
C LYS A 301 -6.24 15.94 1.59
N LYS A 302 -6.44 15.73 0.29
CA LYS A 302 -7.21 16.59 -0.63
C LYS A 302 -8.72 16.32 -0.57
N ASN A 303 -9.13 15.07 -0.34
CA ASN A 303 -10.53 14.66 -0.24
C ASN A 303 -10.73 13.85 1.03
N ASN A 304 -11.85 14.02 1.75
CA ASN A 304 -12.28 13.00 2.73
C ASN A 304 -12.50 11.65 2.03
N TYR A 305 -12.59 10.55 2.78
CA TYR A 305 -12.62 9.24 2.13
C TYR A 305 -13.90 8.97 1.32
N LEU A 306 -15.06 9.50 1.72
CA LEU A 306 -16.30 9.39 0.93
C LEU A 306 -16.15 10.05 -0.44
N LYS A 307 -15.64 11.27 -0.47
CA LYS A 307 -15.37 12.00 -1.72
C LYS A 307 -14.30 11.31 -2.57
N PHE A 308 -13.34 10.62 -1.96
CA PHE A 308 -12.40 9.79 -2.71
C PHE A 308 -13.11 8.62 -3.41
N ILE A 309 -13.99 7.90 -2.71
CA ILE A 309 -14.79 6.82 -3.29
C ILE A 309 -15.60 7.34 -4.48
N GLU A 310 -16.36 8.43 -4.29
CA GLU A 310 -17.18 9.06 -5.33
C GLU A 310 -16.35 9.40 -6.58
N LYS A 311 -15.24 10.11 -6.38
CA LYS A 311 -14.36 10.51 -7.48
C LYS A 311 -13.81 9.33 -8.27
N ILE A 312 -13.35 8.28 -7.58
CA ILE A 312 -12.86 7.06 -8.24
C ILE A 312 -14.00 6.39 -9.02
N SER A 313 -15.15 6.23 -8.38
CA SER A 313 -16.29 5.48 -8.92
C SER A 313 -16.80 6.06 -10.22
N PHE A 314 -16.92 7.38 -10.28
CA PHE A 314 -17.41 8.09 -11.47
C PHE A 314 -16.27 8.59 -12.37
N ASN A 315 -15.03 8.23 -12.06
CA ASN A 315 -13.81 8.71 -12.72
C ASN A 315 -13.84 10.23 -12.96
N GLU A 316 -14.28 10.97 -11.94
CA GLU A 316 -14.36 12.43 -12.01
C GLU A 316 -12.99 13.03 -12.33
N ASP A 317 -12.96 14.03 -13.20
CA ASP A 317 -11.74 14.68 -13.66
C ASP A 317 -10.69 13.71 -14.27
N GLY A 318 -11.08 12.48 -14.63
CA GLY A 318 -10.14 11.45 -15.10
C GLY A 318 -9.17 10.96 -14.03
N ILE A 319 -9.55 11.00 -12.75
CA ILE A 319 -8.69 10.65 -11.62
C ILE A 319 -8.11 9.23 -11.72
N VAL A 320 -8.88 8.24 -12.17
CA VAL A 320 -8.40 6.85 -12.31
C VAL A 320 -7.31 6.77 -13.36
N ASN A 321 -7.53 7.41 -14.51
CA ASN A 321 -6.54 7.48 -15.60
C ASN A 321 -5.27 8.20 -15.13
N THR A 322 -5.41 9.31 -14.42
CA THR A 322 -4.28 10.09 -13.89
C THR A 322 -3.44 9.26 -12.93
N ILE A 323 -4.08 8.52 -12.00
CA ILE A 323 -3.38 7.62 -11.08
C ILE A 323 -2.65 6.54 -11.85
N GLN A 324 -3.32 5.88 -12.80
CA GLN A 324 -2.76 4.80 -13.59
C GLN A 324 -1.54 5.27 -14.41
N ASP A 325 -1.68 6.36 -15.16
CA ASP A 325 -0.60 6.91 -15.99
C ASP A 325 0.59 7.34 -15.14
N THR A 326 0.32 7.97 -13.98
CA THR A 326 1.37 8.34 -13.03
C THR A 326 2.11 7.11 -12.51
N LEU A 327 1.40 6.08 -12.04
CA LEU A 327 2.02 4.85 -11.55
C LEU A 327 2.81 4.11 -12.63
N ILE A 328 2.33 4.10 -13.88
CA ILE A 328 3.05 3.51 -15.01
C ILE A 328 4.36 4.28 -15.28
N LYS A 329 4.30 5.61 -15.28
CA LYS A 329 5.48 6.46 -15.46
C LYS A 329 6.51 6.21 -14.34
N LEU A 330 6.07 6.32 -13.08
CA LEU A 330 6.91 6.08 -11.91
C LEU A 330 7.53 4.68 -11.94
N ARG A 331 6.78 3.67 -12.39
CA ARG A 331 7.29 2.30 -12.51
C ARG A 331 8.50 2.24 -13.46
N LYS A 332 8.45 2.94 -14.59
CA LYS A 332 9.55 2.96 -15.56
C LYS A 332 10.80 3.59 -14.94
N GLU A 333 10.63 4.73 -14.28
CA GLU A 333 11.72 5.44 -13.59
C GLU A 333 12.36 4.56 -12.49
N ILE A 334 11.54 3.89 -11.65
CA ILE A 334 12.04 2.94 -10.64
C ILE A 334 12.81 1.78 -11.28
N VAL A 335 12.31 1.22 -12.38
CA VAL A 335 12.97 0.12 -13.09
C VAL A 335 14.31 0.57 -13.66
N GLU A 336 14.38 1.76 -14.24
CA GLU A 336 15.63 2.34 -14.74
C GLU A 336 16.66 2.52 -13.63
N ILE A 337 16.27 3.11 -12.50
CA ILE A 337 17.14 3.26 -11.32
C ILE A 337 17.60 1.89 -10.81
N ASN A 338 16.67 0.94 -10.69
CA ASN A 338 16.99 -0.41 -10.21
C ASN A 338 17.98 -1.14 -11.14
N ASN A 339 17.88 -0.94 -12.46
CA ASN A 339 18.82 -1.48 -13.43
C ASN A 339 20.20 -0.81 -13.35
N GLN A 340 20.27 0.49 -13.03
CA GLN A 340 21.55 1.19 -12.86
C GLN A 340 22.33 0.68 -11.64
N ILE A 341 21.62 0.26 -10.59
CA ILE A 341 22.22 -0.23 -9.34
C ILE A 341 22.14 -1.76 -9.17
N SER A 342 21.70 -2.50 -10.19
CA SER A 342 21.50 -3.95 -10.10
C SER A 342 22.79 -4.69 -9.83
N ASP A 343 23.88 -4.19 -10.42
CA ASP A 343 25.19 -4.80 -10.38
C ASP A 343 25.94 -4.46 -9.09
N PHE A 344 25.39 -3.58 -8.25
CA PHE A 344 26.00 -3.20 -6.99
C PHE A 344 25.65 -4.19 -5.89
N THR A 345 26.68 -4.76 -5.26
CA THR A 345 26.52 -5.50 -4.01
C THR A 345 27.16 -4.76 -2.85
N LYS A 346 26.58 -4.94 -1.65
CA LYS A 346 27.13 -4.38 -0.41
C LYS A 346 28.59 -4.80 -0.17
N LYS A 347 28.97 -6.00 -0.60
CA LYS A 347 30.33 -6.52 -0.45
C LYS A 347 31.31 -5.80 -1.37
N GLU A 348 30.97 -5.67 -2.64
CA GLU A 348 31.83 -5.03 -3.64
C GLU A 348 32.00 -3.54 -3.34
N LEU A 349 30.93 -2.83 -2.98
CA LEU A 349 31.01 -1.42 -2.59
C LEU A 349 31.89 -1.20 -1.36
N LYS A 350 31.82 -2.11 -0.37
CA LYS A 350 32.70 -2.05 0.81
C LYS A 350 34.16 -2.28 0.46
N LEU A 351 34.44 -3.26 -0.39
CA LEU A 351 35.80 -3.53 -0.85
C LEU A 351 36.36 -2.35 -1.65
N LEU A 352 35.59 -1.84 -2.61
CA LEU A 352 35.96 -0.66 -3.39
C LEU A 352 36.24 0.55 -2.49
N ASN A 353 35.39 0.79 -1.50
CA ASN A 353 35.60 1.90 -0.58
C ASN A 353 36.86 1.72 0.30
N LEU A 354 37.16 0.50 0.74
CA LEU A 354 38.39 0.21 1.49
C LEU A 354 39.65 0.30 0.62
N ASP A 355 39.60 -0.20 -0.61
CA ASP A 355 40.72 -0.13 -1.55
C ASP A 355 41.03 1.32 -1.90
N TYR A 356 40.00 2.16 -2.08
CA TYR A 356 40.17 3.60 -2.24
C TYR A 356 40.77 4.27 -1.00
N GLU A 357 40.29 3.92 0.21
CA GLU A 357 40.87 4.43 1.46
C GLU A 357 42.34 4.05 1.63
N ARG A 358 42.78 2.88 1.16
CA ARG A 358 44.20 2.49 1.16
C ARG A 358 45.04 3.38 0.25
N ILE A 359 44.57 3.67 -0.96
CA ILE A 359 45.25 4.58 -1.90
C ILE A 359 45.48 5.94 -1.24
N ILE A 360 44.51 6.46 -0.50
CA ILE A 360 44.62 7.75 0.20
C ILE A 360 45.65 7.71 1.34
N ILE A 361 45.79 6.57 2.01
CA ILE A 361 46.80 6.42 3.08
C ILE A 361 48.19 6.33 2.46
N GLU A 362 48.36 5.49 1.44
CA GLU A 362 49.64 5.30 0.75
C GLU A 362 50.11 6.59 0.07
N SER A 363 49.21 7.40 -0.48
CA SER A 363 49.57 8.68 -1.11
C SER A 363 49.86 9.82 -0.13
N LYS A 364 49.61 9.65 1.17
CA LYS A 364 49.97 10.61 2.23
C LYS A 364 51.34 10.32 2.85
N ASP A 365 51.86 9.11 2.67
CA ASP A 365 53.15 8.67 3.19
C ASP A 365 54.31 8.95 2.19
N GLU A 366 54.00 9.43 0.98
CA GLU A 366 54.92 10.05 0.01
C GLU A 366 54.92 11.59 0.11
#